data_AF-H8ZXC0-F1
#
_entry.id   AF-H8ZXC0-F1
#
_cell.length_a   1.000
_cell.length_b   1.000
_cell.length_c   1.000
_cell.angle_alpha   90.00
_cell.angle_beta   90.00
_cell.angle_gamma   90.00
#
_symmetry.space_group_name_H-M   'P 1'
#
loop_
_entity.id
_entity.type
_entity.pdbx_description
1 polymer ?
#
loop_
_entity_poly.entity_id
_entity_poly.type
_entity_poly.pdbx_seq_one_letter_code
_entity_poly.pdbx_strand_id
1 'polypeptide(L)'
;VLLCKVCGDIASGFHYGVHACEGCKGFFRRSIQQNINYKMCVKNENCLIMRMNRNRCQHCRFKKCLSVGMSRDAVRFGRIPKREKQRLLDEMQSYMNSLNESATMDMDPPQ
;
A
#
# COMPACT_ATOMS: atom_id res chain seq x y z
N VAL A 1 9.05 -10.08 -0.90
CA VAL A 1 8.59 -9.25 -2.06
C VAL A 1 7.08 -9.20 -2.05
N LEU A 2 6.48 -8.00 -2.09
CA LEU A 2 5.02 -7.85 -2.15
C LEU A 2 4.55 -7.73 -3.60
N LEU A 3 3.40 -8.33 -3.91
CA LEU A 3 2.83 -8.33 -5.26
C LEU A 3 1.65 -7.35 -5.35
N CYS A 4 1.51 -6.73 -6.52
CA CYS A 4 0.41 -5.86 -6.86
C CYS A 4 -0.90 -6.65 -6.87
N LYS A 5 -1.83 -6.29 -5.98
CA LYS A 5 -3.14 -6.97 -5.87
C LYS A 5 -3.99 -6.88 -7.14
N VAL A 6 -3.68 -5.95 -8.06
CA VAL A 6 -4.41 -5.77 -9.32
C VAL A 6 -3.89 -6.68 -10.44
N CYS A 7 -2.57 -6.82 -10.60
CA CYS A 7 -1.99 -7.47 -11.78
C CYS A 7 -0.84 -8.46 -11.51
N GLY A 8 -0.51 -8.71 -10.24
CA GLY A 8 0.54 -9.65 -9.83
C GLY A 8 1.98 -9.17 -10.08
N ASP A 9 2.19 -8.01 -10.71
CA ASP A 9 3.53 -7.41 -10.86
C ASP A 9 4.12 -6.99 -9.50
N ILE A 10 5.42 -6.72 -9.42
CA ILE A 10 6.07 -6.30 -8.17
C ILE A 10 5.46 -4.99 -7.68
N ALA A 11 5.00 -4.97 -6.42
CA ALA A 11 4.46 -3.75 -5.81
C ALA A 11 5.59 -2.79 -5.45
N SER A 12 5.40 -1.50 -5.73
CA SER A 12 6.34 -0.44 -5.34
C SER A 12 6.02 0.16 -3.98
N GLY A 13 4.89 -0.22 -3.38
CA GLY A 13 4.46 0.27 -2.08
C GLY A 13 2.96 0.10 -1.87
N PHE A 14 2.45 0.82 -0.87
CA PHE A 14 1.03 0.89 -0.54
C PHE A 14 0.44 2.16 -1.16
N HIS A 15 -0.40 2.01 -2.18
CA HIS A 15 -0.95 3.11 -2.96
C HIS A 15 -2.47 3.00 -3.00
N TYR A 16 -3.16 4.10 -2.66
CA TYR A 16 -4.63 4.17 -2.66
C TYR A 16 -5.29 3.05 -1.84
N GLY A 17 -4.68 2.62 -0.73
CA GLY A 17 -5.25 1.59 0.14
C GLY A 17 -4.84 0.14 -0.14
N VAL A 18 -3.98 -0.11 -1.14
CA VAL A 18 -3.54 -1.49 -1.45
C VAL A 18 -2.07 -1.56 -1.86
N HIS A 19 -1.46 -2.74 -1.78
CA HIS A 19 -0.17 -2.97 -2.43
C HIS A 19 -0.32 -2.97 -3.96
N ALA A 20 0.33 -2.02 -4.62
CA ALA A 20 0.22 -1.83 -6.07
C ALA A 20 1.59 -1.56 -6.72
N CYS A 21 1.73 -1.95 -7.98
CA CYS A 21 2.86 -1.55 -8.82
C CYS A 21 2.68 -0.11 -9.33
N GLU A 22 3.76 0.52 -9.79
CA GLU A 22 3.72 1.87 -10.37
C GLU A 22 2.73 1.98 -11.54
N GLY A 23 2.62 0.93 -12.35
CA GLY A 23 1.69 0.90 -13.48
C GLY A 23 0.22 0.99 -13.06
N CYS A 24 -0.20 0.26 -12.02
CA CYS A 24 -1.59 0.28 -11.54
C CYS A 24 -1.89 1.51 -10.67
N LYS A 25 -0.92 1.98 -9.89
CA LYS A 25 -0.97 3.26 -9.19
C LYS A 25 -1.24 4.43 -10.16
N GLY A 26 -0.41 4.55 -11.20
CA GLY A 26 -0.53 5.62 -12.19
C GLY A 26 -1.80 5.51 -13.04
N PHE A 27 -2.21 4.30 -13.39
CA PHE A 27 -3.47 4.04 -14.08
C PHE A 27 -4.66 4.52 -13.23
N PHE A 28 -4.80 4.02 -11.99
CA PHE A 28 -5.89 4.36 -11.09
C PHE A 28 -5.98 5.87 -10.85
N ARG A 29 -4.83 6.53 -10.59
CA ARG A 29 -4.77 7.99 -10.43
C ARG A 29 -5.38 8.74 -11.61
N ARG A 30 -5.01 8.39 -12.84
CA ARG A 30 -5.55 9.03 -14.05
C ARG A 30 -7.04 8.77 -14.21
N SER A 31 -7.48 7.53 -13.96
CA SER A 31 -8.88 7.15 -14.07
C SER A 31 -9.77 8.02 -13.18
N ILE A 32 -9.38 8.24 -11.91
CA ILE A 32 -10.18 9.03 -10.96
C ILE A 32 -10.02 10.54 -11.13
N GLN A 33 -8.82 11.04 -11.50
CA GLN A 33 -8.58 12.49 -11.62
C GLN A 33 -9.31 13.10 -12.81
N GLN A 34 -9.39 12.36 -13.91
CA GLN A 34 -10.05 12.80 -15.14
C GLN A 34 -11.47 12.24 -15.28
N ASN A 35 -11.96 11.53 -14.25
CA ASN A 35 -13.24 10.83 -14.25
C ASN A 35 -13.50 10.04 -15.55
N ILE A 36 -12.51 9.21 -15.95
CA ILE A 36 -12.50 8.57 -17.26
C ILE A 36 -13.54 7.45 -17.32
N ASN A 37 -14.49 7.58 -18.23
CA ASN A 37 -15.41 6.51 -18.59
C ASN A 37 -14.77 5.63 -19.67
N TYR A 38 -14.22 4.47 -19.26
CA TYR A 38 -13.67 3.50 -20.20
C TYR A 38 -14.77 2.81 -21.01
N LYS A 39 -14.47 2.48 -22.28
CA LYS A 39 -15.33 1.65 -23.11
C LYS A 39 -15.63 0.32 -22.42
N MET A 40 -16.87 -0.14 -22.53
CA MET A 40 -17.30 -1.41 -21.93
C MET A 40 -16.44 -2.59 -22.41
N CYS A 41 -16.29 -3.58 -21.54
CA CYS A 41 -15.53 -4.77 -21.87
C CYS A 41 -16.24 -5.59 -22.96
N VAL A 42 -15.50 -6.02 -23.98
CA VAL A 42 -16.00 -6.90 -25.05
C VAL A 42 -16.02 -8.40 -24.68
N LYS A 43 -15.52 -8.76 -23.48
CA LYS A 43 -15.41 -10.14 -22.97
C LYS A 43 -16.11 -10.31 -21.62
N ASN A 44 -17.36 -9.82 -21.51
CA ASN A 44 -18.23 -10.00 -20.35
C ASN A 44 -17.64 -9.52 -19.01
N GLU A 45 -16.80 -8.48 -19.03
CA GLU A 45 -16.21 -7.85 -17.85
C GLU A 45 -15.38 -8.78 -16.93
N ASN A 46 -14.94 -9.93 -17.43
CA ASN A 46 -14.21 -10.95 -16.68
C ASN A 46 -12.76 -11.14 -17.17
N CYS A 47 -12.16 -10.12 -17.79
CA CYS A 47 -10.77 -10.20 -18.25
C CYS A 47 -9.82 -10.42 -17.07
N LEU A 48 -9.03 -11.48 -17.13
CA LEU A 48 -7.93 -11.71 -16.19
C LEU A 48 -6.86 -10.62 -16.34
N ILE A 49 -6.52 -9.95 -15.25
CA ILE A 49 -5.53 -8.86 -15.21
C ILE A 49 -4.20 -9.37 -14.66
N MET A 50 -3.18 -9.40 -15.51
CA MET A 50 -1.81 -9.82 -15.22
C MET A 50 -0.82 -8.80 -15.79
N ARG A 51 0.44 -8.82 -15.34
CA ARG A 51 1.51 -7.92 -15.83
C ARG A 51 1.54 -7.79 -17.35
N MET A 52 1.47 -8.91 -18.07
CA MET A 52 1.56 -8.99 -19.53
C MET A 52 0.32 -8.47 -20.30
N ASN A 53 -0.87 -8.52 -19.69
CA ASN A 53 -2.13 -8.26 -20.41
C ASN A 53 -2.97 -7.12 -19.78
N ARG A 54 -2.50 -6.49 -18.69
CA ARG A 54 -3.22 -5.45 -17.95
C ARG A 54 -3.65 -4.25 -18.79
N ASN A 55 -3.03 -4.02 -19.94
CA ASN A 55 -3.39 -2.91 -20.83
C ASN A 55 -4.47 -3.29 -21.87
N ARG A 56 -4.82 -4.57 -22.02
CA ARG A 56 -5.78 -5.05 -23.05
C ARG A 56 -7.21 -4.58 -22.80
N CYS A 57 -7.63 -4.48 -21.54
CA CYS A 57 -8.98 -4.04 -21.18
C CYS A 57 -8.93 -3.07 -20.00
N GLN A 58 -9.05 -1.77 -20.31
CA GLN A 58 -9.00 -0.71 -19.30
C GLN A 58 -10.19 -0.78 -18.34
N HIS A 59 -11.39 -1.09 -18.85
CA HIS A 59 -12.58 -1.28 -18.03
C HIS A 59 -12.38 -2.35 -16.95
N CYS A 60 -11.98 -3.56 -17.33
CA CYS A 60 -11.73 -4.64 -16.35
C CYS A 60 -10.58 -4.32 -15.41
N ARG A 61 -9.54 -3.64 -15.89
CA ARG A 61 -8.43 -3.21 -15.02
C ARG A 61 -8.90 -2.22 -13.96
N PHE A 62 -9.71 -1.23 -14.34
CA PHE A 62 -10.24 -0.23 -13.41
C PHE A 62 -11.24 -0.85 -12.43
N LYS A 63 -12.16 -1.69 -12.94
CA LYS A 63 -13.04 -2.52 -12.12
C LYS A 63 -12.25 -3.36 -11.10
N LYS A 64 -11.14 -3.97 -11.52
CA LYS A 64 -10.25 -4.73 -10.63
C LYS A 64 -9.62 -3.84 -9.57
N CYS A 65 -9.11 -2.66 -9.93
CA CYS A 65 -8.59 -1.69 -8.96
C CYS A 65 -9.60 -1.40 -7.84
N LEU A 66 -10.85 -1.09 -8.20
CA LEU A 66 -11.91 -0.84 -7.23
C LEU A 66 -12.21 -2.09 -6.40
N SER A 67 -12.33 -3.25 -7.04
CA SER A 67 -12.65 -4.51 -6.34
C SER A 67 -11.61 -4.95 -5.31
N VAL A 68 -10.34 -4.58 -5.49
CA VAL A 68 -9.28 -4.92 -4.53
C VAL A 68 -9.15 -3.87 -3.41
N GLY A 69 -9.95 -2.80 -3.46
CA GLY A 69 -9.98 -1.76 -2.43
C GLY A 69 -9.19 -0.50 -2.78
N MET A 70 -8.83 -0.25 -4.04
CA MET A 70 -8.23 1.04 -4.41
C MET A 70 -9.27 2.17 -4.25
N SER A 71 -8.96 3.17 -3.43
CA SER A 71 -9.84 4.31 -3.17
C SER A 71 -9.09 5.64 -3.14
N ARG A 72 -9.76 6.71 -3.58
CA ARG A 72 -9.26 8.09 -3.47
C ARG A 72 -9.05 8.50 -2.02
N ASP A 73 -9.94 8.06 -1.13
CA ASP A 73 -9.93 8.47 0.27
C ASP A 73 -8.82 7.75 1.06
N ALA A 74 -8.39 6.59 0.55
CA ALA A 74 -7.33 5.79 1.13
C ALA A 74 -5.91 6.39 0.97
N VAL A 75 -5.74 7.51 0.26
CA VAL A 75 -4.43 8.15 0.02
C VAL A 75 -3.78 8.68 1.30
N ARG A 76 -4.58 8.94 2.34
CA ARG A 76 -4.08 9.37 3.66
C ARG A 76 -3.55 8.19 4.48
N PHE A 77 -4.12 7.00 4.29
CA PHE A 77 -3.72 5.81 5.03
C PHE A 77 -2.33 5.35 4.59
N GLY A 78 -1.38 5.31 5.54
CA GLY A 78 0.02 4.93 5.31
C GLY A 78 1.01 6.09 5.16
N ARG A 79 0.54 7.35 5.05
CA ARG A 79 1.42 8.52 5.23
C ARG A 79 1.35 8.97 6.68
N ILE A 80 2.25 8.46 7.51
CA ILE A 80 2.45 9.00 8.86
C ILE A 80 3.00 10.42 8.68
N PRO A 81 2.32 11.47 9.20
CA PRO A 81 2.87 12.82 9.20
C PRO A 81 4.27 12.84 9.80
N LYS A 82 5.20 13.63 9.26
CA LYS A 82 6.59 13.69 9.77
C LYS A 82 6.65 13.87 11.29
N ARG A 83 5.77 14.73 11.83
CA ARG A 83 5.66 14.98 13.27
C ARG A 83 5.22 13.75 14.06
N GLU A 84 4.30 12.96 13.53
CA GLU A 84 3.80 11.75 14.19
C GLU A 84 4.79 10.60 14.06
N LYS A 85 5.49 10.50 12.92
CA LYS A 85 6.61 9.57 12.76
C LYS A 85 7.71 9.86 13.80
N GLN A 86 8.03 11.13 14.03
CA GLN A 86 9.02 11.50 15.04
C GLN A 86 8.57 11.09 16.45
N ARG A 87 7.33 11.39 16.84
CA ARG A 87 6.79 10.97 18.15
C ARG A 87 6.86 9.45 18.35
N LEU A 88 6.45 8.67 17.35
CA LEU A 88 6.51 7.21 17.43
C LEU A 88 7.96 6.69 17.57
N LEU A 89 8.93 7.33 16.91
CA LEU A 89 10.34 6.98 17.06
C LEU A 89 10.86 7.34 18.47
N ASP A 90 10.51 8.52 18.98
CA ASP A 90 10.91 8.98 20.32
C ASP A 90 10.31 8.10 21.43
N GLU A 91 9.04 7.71 21.29
CA GLU A 91 8.36 6.76 22.18
C GLU A 91 9.02 5.38 22.14
N MET A 92 9.32 4.87 20.95
CA MET A 92 9.98 3.56 20.79
C MET A 92 11.39 3.56 21.38
N GLN A 93 12.12 4.67 21.24
CA GLN A 93 13.45 4.83 21.83
C GLN A 93 13.39 4.94 23.36
N SER A 94 12.39 5.66 23.89
CA SER A 94 12.18 5.75 25.35
C SER A 94 11.85 4.39 25.96
N TYR A 95 11.04 3.58 25.27
CA TYR A 95 10.73 2.21 25.66
C TYR A 95 11.96 1.28 25.63
N MET A 96 12.80 1.37 24.59
CA MET A 96 14.03 0.59 24.51
C MET A 96 15.03 0.97 25.62
N ASN A 97 15.09 2.25 25.99
CA ASN A 97 15.95 2.71 27.08
C ASN A 97 15.48 2.19 28.46
N SER A 98 14.18 2.19 28.74
CA SER A 98 13.66 1.65 30.01
C SER A 98 13.84 0.14 30.15
N LEU A 99 13.79 -0.60 29.04
CA LEU A 99 14.15 -2.02 29.02
C LEU A 99 15.64 -2.26 29.31
N ASN A 100 16.52 -1.37 28.85
CA ASN A 100 17.96 -1.49 29.12
C ASN A 100 18.31 -1.12 30.57
N GLU A 101 17.70 -0.09 31.15
CA GLU A 101 17.90 0.27 32.57
C GLU A 101 17.44 -0.84 33.51
N SER A 102 16.32 -1.50 33.21
CA SER A 102 15.84 -2.65 33.98
C SER A 102 16.75 -3.88 33.83
N ALA A 103 17.31 -4.12 32.64
CA ALA A 103 18.26 -5.22 32.43
C ALA A 103 19.62 -5.02 33.14
N THR A 104 20.03 -3.77 33.41
CA THR A 104 21.28 -3.48 34.13
C THR A 104 21.21 -3.61 35.65
N MET A 105 19.99 -3.70 36.22
CA MET A 105 19.81 -3.83 37.68
C MET A 105 19.85 -5.27 38.21
N ASP A 106 19.95 -6.28 37.35
CA ASP A 106 19.98 -7.72 37.71
C ASP A 106 21.39 -8.35 37.70
N MET A 107 22.46 -7.56 37.92
CA MET A 107 23.83 -8.06 38.02
C MET A 107 24.57 -7.48 39.25
N ASP A 108 24.03 -7.73 40.44
CA ASP A 108 24.82 -7.68 41.67
C ASP A 108 25.11 -9.13 42.11
N PRO A 109 26.37 -9.60 42.07
CA PRO A 109 26.72 -10.91 42.61
C PRO A 109 26.53 -10.90 44.13
N PRO A 110 25.84 -11.89 44.73
CA PRO A 110 25.87 -12.07 46.17
C PRO A 110 27.31 -12.38 46.60
N GLN A 111 27.76 -11.70 47.66
CA GLN A 111 29.05 -11.94 48.32
C GLN A 111 29.22 -13.38 48.81
#